data_AF-F9HB45-F1
#
_entry.id   AF-F9HB45-F1
#
_cell.length_a   1.000
_cell.length_b   1.000
_cell.length_c   1.000
_cell.angle_alpha   90.00
_cell.angle_beta   90.00
_cell.angle_gamma   90.00
#
_symmetry.space_group_name_H-M   'P 1'
#
loop_
_entity.id
_entity.type
_entity.pdbx_description
1 polymer ?
#
loop_
_entity_poly.entity_id
_entity_poly.type
_entity_poly.pdbx_seq_one_letter_code
_entity_poly.pdbx_strand_id
1 'polypeptide(L)'
;MIKYKELESYIDEWRYYSDENNPRLDLEYCKTKIVEKAKEFDLPCQIDEEQIKLGGLFNKEIEECLVISHPDHQKDYVKFCFRLKNQGSVQLLTIDTLGESKQLKKYYISEDNKRFREAIRESDLSLGQKLGAQLSNLTVSSLRTLGKNQSKIDAELKYCEFLTEVLTQFKSNNA
;
A
#
# COMPACT_ATOMS: atom_id res chain seq x y z
N MET A 1 -14.50 9.23 1.91
CA MET A 1 -13.64 10.31 1.40
C MET A 1 -12.40 10.46 2.29
N ILE A 2 -11.25 10.08 1.76
CA ILE A 2 -9.93 10.09 2.41
C ILE A 2 -9.26 11.46 2.22
N LYS A 3 -8.47 11.91 3.19
CA LYS A 3 -7.61 13.10 3.00
C LYS A 3 -6.24 12.67 2.51
N TYR A 4 -5.67 13.37 1.53
CA TYR A 4 -4.34 13.03 1.00
C TYR A 4 -3.25 12.90 2.08
N LYS A 5 -3.29 13.73 3.12
CA LYS A 5 -2.34 13.68 4.25
C LYS A 5 -2.44 12.42 5.13
N GLU A 6 -3.47 11.60 4.94
CA GLU A 6 -3.66 10.32 5.64
C GLU A 6 -3.05 9.15 4.85
N LEU A 7 -2.54 9.42 3.64
CA LEU A 7 -1.88 8.46 2.78
C LEU A 7 -0.37 8.49 3.03
N GLU A 8 0.24 7.31 3.03
CA GLU A 8 1.68 7.10 3.14
C GLU A 8 2.17 6.38 1.86
N SER A 9 3.04 7.04 1.09
CA SER A 9 3.50 6.55 -0.23
C SER A 9 4.23 5.22 -0.15
N TYR A 10 3.63 4.15 -0.67
CA TYR A 10 4.16 2.78 -0.55
C TYR A 10 4.97 2.35 -1.78
N ILE A 11 4.36 2.47 -2.96
CA ILE A 11 5.06 2.30 -4.23
C ILE A 11 4.98 3.59 -5.03
N ASP A 12 6.17 4.06 -5.41
CA ASP A 12 6.36 5.23 -6.24
C ASP A 12 5.59 5.12 -7.55
N GLU A 13 5.18 6.27 -8.07
CA GLU A 13 4.41 6.39 -9.31
C GLU A 13 5.08 5.60 -10.46
N TRP A 14 4.33 4.70 -11.09
CA TRP A 14 4.74 4.08 -12.35
C TRP A 14 3.80 4.45 -13.49
N ARG A 15 4.38 4.50 -14.70
CA ARG A 15 3.68 4.84 -15.93
C ARG A 15 3.17 3.57 -16.60
N TYR A 16 1.90 3.59 -16.97
CA TYR A 16 1.25 2.60 -17.81
C TYR A 16 0.90 3.22 -19.15
N TYR A 17 1.22 2.49 -20.22
CA TYR A 17 0.98 2.87 -21.59
C TYR A 17 -0.04 1.88 -22.18
N SER A 18 -1.20 2.39 -22.58
CA SER A 18 -2.19 1.59 -23.30
C SER A 18 -1.77 1.41 -24.75
N ASP A 19 -1.95 0.21 -25.28
CA ASP A 19 -1.72 -0.16 -26.68
C ASP A 19 -2.82 -1.13 -27.18
N GLU A 20 -2.64 -1.72 -28.36
CA GLU A 20 -3.60 -2.66 -28.95
C GLU A 20 -3.79 -3.94 -28.14
N ASN A 21 -2.78 -4.36 -27.37
CA ASN A 21 -2.80 -5.54 -26.50
C ASN A 21 -3.13 -5.21 -25.04
N ASN A 22 -2.92 -3.95 -24.64
CA ASN A 22 -3.08 -3.46 -23.27
C ASN A 22 -4.11 -2.32 -23.25
N PRO A 23 -5.39 -2.60 -22.90
CA PRO A 23 -6.41 -1.57 -22.91
C PRO A 23 -6.09 -0.48 -21.89
N ARG A 24 -6.68 0.70 -22.12
CA ARG A 24 -6.68 1.78 -21.13
C ARG A 24 -7.33 1.28 -19.84
N LEU A 25 -6.66 1.53 -18.72
CA LEU A 25 -7.17 1.19 -17.40
C LEU A 25 -8.26 2.17 -16.97
N ASP A 26 -9.29 1.66 -16.35
CA ASP A 26 -10.20 2.42 -15.50
C ASP A 26 -10.34 1.67 -14.16
N LEU A 27 -11.00 2.30 -13.18
CA LEU A 27 -11.11 1.71 -11.84
C LEU A 27 -11.92 0.40 -11.84
N GLU A 28 -12.91 0.26 -12.73
CA GLU A 28 -13.73 -0.94 -12.82
C GLU A 28 -12.93 -2.13 -13.37
N TYR A 29 -12.14 -1.89 -14.42
CA TYR A 29 -11.21 -2.86 -14.97
C TYR A 29 -10.15 -3.25 -13.94
N CYS A 30 -9.52 -2.27 -13.28
CA CYS A 30 -8.53 -2.53 -12.23
C CYS A 30 -9.13 -3.36 -11.09
N LYS A 31 -10.32 -3.00 -10.61
CA LYS A 31 -11.04 -3.75 -9.57
C LYS A 31 -11.26 -5.20 -9.99
N THR A 32 -11.72 -5.43 -11.22
CA THR A 32 -11.94 -6.78 -11.76
C THR A 32 -10.65 -7.59 -11.76
N LYS A 33 -9.56 -7.03 -12.26
CA LYS A 33 -8.24 -7.70 -12.31
C LYS A 33 -7.64 -7.95 -10.94
N ILE A 34 -7.85 -7.05 -9.98
CA ILE A 34 -7.43 -7.25 -8.59
C ILE A 34 -8.21 -8.42 -7.98
N VAL A 35 -9.53 -8.51 -8.18
CA VAL A 35 -10.34 -9.62 -7.67
C VAL A 35 -9.96 -10.95 -8.30
N GLU A 36 -9.72 -10.98 -9.62
CA GLU A 36 -9.29 -12.18 -10.33
C GLU A 36 -7.95 -12.70 -9.76
N LYS A 37 -6.93 -11.84 -9.68
CA LYS A 37 -5.62 -12.25 -9.21
C LYS A 37 -5.59 -12.52 -7.69
N ALA A 38 -6.39 -11.82 -6.89
CA ALA A 38 -6.53 -12.14 -5.47
C ALA A 38 -7.10 -13.55 -5.25
N LYS A 39 -8.06 -13.99 -6.08
CA LYS A 39 -8.59 -15.36 -6.03
C LYS A 39 -7.54 -16.42 -6.36
N GLU A 40 -6.61 -16.15 -7.27
CA GLU A 40 -5.52 -17.07 -7.60
C GLU A 40 -4.61 -17.36 -6.39
N PHE A 41 -4.44 -16.37 -5.50
CA PHE A 41 -3.68 -16.51 -4.26
C PHE A 41 -4.51 -16.95 -3.04
N ASP A 42 -5.80 -17.23 -3.21
CA ASP A 42 -6.74 -17.43 -2.10
C ASP A 42 -6.69 -16.27 -1.09
N LEU A 43 -6.53 -15.04 -1.60
CA LEU A 43 -6.34 -13.84 -0.80
C LEU A 43 -7.69 -13.16 -0.52
N PRO A 44 -8.14 -13.08 0.75
CA PRO A 44 -9.39 -12.42 1.08
C PRO A 44 -9.26 -10.90 0.96
N CYS A 45 -9.99 -10.29 0.04
CA CYS A 45 -9.93 -8.85 -0.23
C CYS A 45 -11.32 -8.22 -0.22
N GLN A 46 -11.48 -7.17 0.56
CA GLN A 46 -12.56 -6.20 0.39
C GLN A 46 -12.02 -5.00 -0.39
N ILE A 47 -12.74 -4.59 -1.44
CA ILE A 47 -12.38 -3.46 -2.30
C ILE A 47 -13.51 -2.43 -2.24
N ASP A 48 -13.20 -1.25 -1.72
CA ASP A 48 -14.10 -0.11 -1.63
C ASP A 48 -13.68 0.96 -2.64
N GLU A 49 -14.63 1.48 -3.41
CA GLU A 49 -14.41 2.67 -4.26
C GLU A 49 -14.50 3.91 -3.40
N GLU A 50 -13.46 4.73 -3.43
CA GLU A 50 -13.31 5.88 -2.55
C GLU A 50 -12.80 7.10 -3.31
N GLN A 51 -12.83 8.23 -2.62
CA GLN A 51 -12.35 9.51 -3.14
C GLN A 51 -11.32 10.12 -2.22
N ILE A 52 -10.22 10.57 -2.80
CA ILE A 52 -9.15 11.29 -2.12
C ILE A 52 -9.36 12.78 -2.35
N LYS A 53 -9.43 13.53 -1.25
CA LYS A 53 -9.41 14.98 -1.30
C LYS A 53 -7.97 15.47 -1.31
N LEU A 54 -7.60 16.10 -2.42
CA LEU A 54 -6.33 16.77 -2.68
C LEU A 54 -6.47 18.28 -2.48
N GLY A 55 -5.39 18.92 -2.03
CA GLY A 55 -5.29 20.37 -1.92
C GLY A 55 -5.93 21.01 -0.68
N GLY A 56 -5.69 22.32 -0.54
CA GLY A 56 -6.09 23.14 0.60
C GLY A 56 -7.50 23.73 0.47
N LEU A 57 -7.79 24.77 1.23
CA LEU A 57 -9.10 25.42 1.25
C LEU A 57 -9.50 26.07 -0.09
N PHE A 58 -8.51 26.42 -0.93
CA PHE A 58 -8.71 27.22 -2.15
C PHE A 58 -8.70 26.43 -3.46
N ASN A 59 -8.01 25.28 -3.51
CA ASN A 59 -7.95 24.40 -4.69
C ASN A 59 -8.26 22.98 -4.24
N LYS A 60 -9.54 22.57 -4.38
CA LYS A 60 -9.98 21.22 -4.05
C LYS A 60 -9.94 20.37 -5.33
N GLU A 61 -9.05 19.40 -5.37
CA GLU A 61 -9.03 18.34 -6.39
C GLU A 61 -9.57 17.05 -5.74
N ILE A 62 -10.35 16.28 -6.49
CA ILE A 62 -10.88 14.99 -6.05
C ILE A 62 -10.32 13.94 -7.01
N GLU A 63 -9.69 12.91 -6.45
CA GLU A 63 -9.16 11.77 -7.19
C GLU A 63 -9.91 10.52 -6.74
N GLU A 64 -10.39 9.71 -7.68
CA GLU A 64 -11.03 8.44 -7.38
C GLU A 64 -9.97 7.35 -7.16
N CYS A 65 -10.22 6.45 -6.22
CA CYS A 65 -9.29 5.38 -5.87
C CYS A 65 -10.01 4.10 -5.45
N LEU A 66 -9.26 3.01 -5.40
CA LEU A 66 -9.70 1.77 -4.77
C LEU A 66 -8.97 1.61 -3.44
N VAL A 67 -9.71 1.33 -2.37
CA VAL A 67 -9.15 0.95 -1.08
C VAL A 67 -9.30 -0.56 -0.94
N ILE A 68 -8.17 -1.25 -0.79
CA ILE A 68 -8.11 -2.69 -0.62
C ILE A 68 -7.72 -3.01 0.82
N SER A 69 -8.47 -3.93 1.43
CA SER A 69 -8.35 -4.25 2.85
C SER A 69 -8.75 -5.70 3.13
N HIS A 70 -8.23 -6.26 4.22
CA HIS A 70 -8.60 -7.60 4.64
C HIS A 70 -10.03 -7.57 5.25
N PRO A 71 -10.98 -8.40 4.79
CA PRO A 71 -12.39 -8.34 5.22
C PRO A 71 -12.58 -8.51 6.73
N ASP A 72 -11.84 -9.44 7.36
CA ASP A 72 -11.95 -9.67 8.81
C ASP A 72 -11.02 -8.78 9.66
N HIS A 73 -10.05 -8.10 9.04
CA HIS A 73 -9.00 -7.32 9.73
C HIS A 73 -9.04 -5.83 9.37
N GLN A 74 -10.25 -5.29 9.18
CA GLN A 74 -10.50 -3.92 8.73
C GLN A 74 -9.93 -2.81 9.64
N LYS A 75 -9.60 -3.13 10.90
CA LYS A 75 -9.14 -2.17 11.92
C LYS A 75 -7.72 -2.42 12.41
N ASP A 76 -7.16 -3.60 12.16
CA ASP A 76 -5.88 -4.04 12.71
C ASP A 76 -4.85 -4.37 11.63
N TYR A 77 -5.24 -4.52 10.36
CA TYR A 77 -4.32 -4.59 9.23
C TYR A 77 -4.19 -3.25 8.52
N VAL A 78 -3.02 -3.02 7.92
CA VAL A 78 -2.82 -1.90 6.99
C VAL A 78 -3.71 -2.06 5.75
N LYS A 79 -4.20 -0.94 5.22
CA LYS A 79 -4.98 -0.89 3.98
C LYS A 79 -4.12 -0.32 2.85
N PHE A 80 -4.45 -0.69 1.63
CA PHE A 80 -3.79 -0.20 0.43
C PHE A 80 -4.74 0.71 -0.33
N CYS A 81 -4.27 1.86 -0.77
CA CYS A 81 -4.99 2.77 -1.65
C CYS A 81 -4.33 2.71 -3.03
N PHE A 82 -5.04 2.11 -3.98
CA PHE A 82 -4.65 2.06 -5.38
C PHE A 82 -5.24 3.26 -6.11
N ARG A 83 -4.37 4.04 -6.73
CA ARG A 83 -4.70 5.31 -7.36
C ARG A 83 -4.35 5.28 -8.83
N LEU A 84 -5.27 5.81 -9.63
CA LEU A 84 -5.14 5.87 -11.08
C LEU A 84 -5.38 7.30 -11.54
N LYS A 85 -4.34 7.96 -12.05
CA LYS A 85 -4.42 9.32 -12.60
C LYS A 85 -4.12 9.31 -14.09
N ASN A 86 -4.98 9.93 -14.88
CA ASN A 86 -4.77 10.07 -16.32
C ASN A 86 -3.98 11.37 -16.59
N GLN A 87 -2.84 11.27 -17.29
CA GLN A 87 -2.05 12.41 -17.75
C GLN A 87 -1.82 12.32 -19.27
N GLY A 88 -2.69 12.97 -20.03
CA GLY A 88 -2.68 12.88 -21.50
C GLY A 88 -2.98 11.45 -21.96
N SER A 89 -2.05 10.82 -22.68
CA SER A 89 -2.14 9.42 -23.12
C SER A 89 -1.53 8.42 -22.13
N VAL A 90 -0.91 8.88 -21.05
CA VAL A 90 -0.24 8.03 -20.04
C VAL A 90 -1.14 7.90 -18.82
N GLN A 91 -1.12 6.73 -18.21
CA GLN A 91 -1.79 6.47 -16.94
C GLN A 91 -0.76 6.32 -15.84
N LEU A 92 -0.91 7.09 -14.77
CA LEU A 92 -0.04 7.09 -13.60
C LEU A 92 -0.71 6.26 -12.53
N LEU A 93 -0.03 5.22 -12.09
CA LEU A 93 -0.49 4.35 -11.03
C LEU A 93 0.37 4.58 -9.81
N THR A 94 -0.29 4.78 -8.67
CA THR A 94 0.36 4.95 -7.38
C THR A 94 -0.30 4.04 -6.37
N ILE A 95 0.49 3.47 -5.47
CA ILE A 95 -0.03 2.68 -4.36
C ILE A 95 0.43 3.34 -3.08
N ASP A 96 -0.53 3.81 -2.30
CA ASP A 96 -0.33 4.35 -0.97
C ASP A 96 -0.82 3.33 0.07
N THR A 97 -0.40 3.50 1.32
CA THR A 97 -0.99 2.82 2.47
C THR A 97 -1.78 3.80 3.33
N LEU A 98 -2.76 3.28 4.07
CA LEU A 98 -3.53 4.05 5.05
C LEU A 98 -3.99 3.18 6.22
N GLY A 99 -4.28 3.85 7.33
CA GLY A 99 -4.60 3.20 8.60
C GLY A 99 -3.35 2.76 9.37
N GLU A 100 -3.56 2.10 10.51
CA GLU A 100 -2.47 1.65 11.37
C GLU A 100 -2.60 0.16 11.70
N SER A 101 -1.53 -0.60 11.47
CA SER A 101 -1.36 -1.92 12.09
C SER A 101 -0.57 -1.81 13.38
N LYS A 102 -1.23 -2.13 14.50
CA LYS A 102 -0.58 -2.10 15.82
C LYS A 102 0.53 -3.14 15.94
N GLN A 103 0.35 -4.31 15.34
CA GLN A 103 1.32 -5.40 15.46
C GLN A 103 2.53 -5.15 14.56
N LEU A 104 2.33 -4.74 13.31
CA LEU A 104 3.43 -4.36 12.43
C LEU A 104 4.18 -3.13 12.95
N LYS A 105 3.48 -2.09 13.41
CA LYS A 105 4.12 -0.92 14.05
C LYS A 105 5.04 -1.34 15.20
N LYS A 106 4.54 -2.21 16.10
CA LYS A 106 5.38 -2.78 17.16
C LYS A 106 6.56 -3.56 16.59
N TYR A 107 6.34 -4.46 15.63
CA TYR A 107 7.39 -5.27 15.00
C TYR A 107 8.51 -4.41 14.42
N TYR A 108 8.17 -3.47 13.53
CA TYR A 108 9.14 -2.60 12.90
C TYR A 108 9.84 -1.66 13.87
N ILE A 109 9.16 -1.18 14.92
CA ILE A 109 9.86 -0.46 16.00
C ILE A 109 10.91 -1.33 16.69
N SER A 110 10.73 -2.65 16.89
CA SER A 110 11.87 -3.45 17.40
C SER A 110 12.92 -3.71 16.36
N GLU A 111 12.51 -4.01 15.12
CA GLU A 111 13.46 -4.32 14.07
C GLU A 111 14.32 -3.09 13.79
N ASP A 112 13.75 -1.89 13.74
CA ASP A 112 14.51 -0.65 13.63
C ASP A 112 15.31 -0.35 14.88
N ASN A 113 14.85 -0.68 16.09
CA ASN A 113 15.71 -0.56 17.27
C ASN A 113 16.89 -1.56 17.24
N LYS A 114 16.78 -2.69 16.53
CA LYS A 114 17.90 -3.63 16.31
C LYS A 114 18.77 -3.13 15.15
N ARG A 115 18.17 -2.77 14.03
CA ARG A 115 18.81 -2.22 12.84
C ARG A 115 19.50 -0.90 13.11
N PHE A 116 18.95 0.03 13.88
CA PHE A 116 19.67 1.26 14.28
C PHE A 116 20.95 0.94 15.08
N ARG A 117 20.98 -0.19 15.80
CA ARG A 117 22.22 -0.70 16.41
C ARG A 117 23.16 -1.36 15.40
N GLU A 118 22.67 -1.76 14.22
CA GLU A 118 23.38 -2.57 13.22
C GLU A 118 23.66 -1.82 11.88
N ALA A 119 22.93 -0.77 11.54
CA ALA A 119 22.70 -0.20 10.20
C ALA A 119 23.12 1.27 10.10
N ILE A 120 24.35 1.55 10.48
CA ILE A 120 25.16 2.66 9.95
C ILE A 120 25.50 2.41 8.44
N ARG A 121 24.87 1.45 7.75
CA ARG A 121 25.26 1.00 6.40
C ARG A 121 24.08 0.64 5.50
N GLU A 122 24.05 1.36 4.38
CA GLU A 122 23.55 0.99 3.04
C GLU A 122 22.05 1.01 2.73
N SER A 123 21.76 1.50 1.51
CA SER A 123 20.46 1.89 0.98
C SER A 123 20.11 1.11 -0.29
N ASP A 124 19.22 0.13 -0.15
CA ASP A 124 18.17 -0.24 -1.12
C ASP A 124 17.16 -1.12 -0.37
N LEU A 125 15.93 -0.59 -0.19
CA LEU A 125 14.91 -1.20 0.67
C LEU A 125 13.97 -2.10 -0.14
N SER A 126 13.85 -3.38 0.23
CA SER A 126 12.83 -4.30 -0.28
C SER A 126 11.41 -3.85 0.11
N LEU A 127 10.37 -4.40 -0.54
CA LEU A 127 8.95 -4.04 -0.29
C LEU A 127 8.54 -4.17 1.19
N GLY A 128 8.99 -5.23 1.87
CA GLY A 128 8.77 -5.40 3.31
C GLY A 128 9.57 -4.43 4.17
N GLN A 129 10.70 -3.91 3.67
CA GLN A 129 11.49 -2.89 4.35
C GLN A 129 10.92 -1.47 4.11
N LYS A 130 10.34 -1.19 2.93
CA LYS A 130 9.58 0.04 2.67
C LYS A 130 8.37 0.15 3.60
N LEU A 131 7.58 -0.93 3.71
CA LEU A 131 6.47 -1.00 4.69
C LEU A 131 6.97 -0.77 6.12
N GLY A 132 8.15 -1.31 6.43
CA GLY A 132 8.76 -1.16 7.75
C GLY A 132 9.17 0.25 8.11
N ALA A 133 9.87 0.93 7.19
CA ALA A 133 10.30 2.32 7.38
C ALA A 133 9.12 3.29 7.54
N GLN A 134 8.01 3.05 6.83
CA GLN A 134 6.80 3.85 7.00
C GLN A 134 6.17 3.66 8.37
N LEU A 135 6.02 2.41 8.81
CA LEU A 135 5.38 2.08 10.08
C LEU A 135 6.23 2.47 11.30
N SER A 136 7.55 2.58 11.16
CA SER A 136 8.46 2.99 12.23
C SER A 136 8.60 4.50 12.40
N ASN A 137 8.51 5.29 11.31
CA ASN A 137 8.59 6.76 11.34
C ASN A 137 7.52 7.44 12.19
N LEU A 138 6.45 6.71 12.54
CA LEU A 138 5.32 7.23 13.31
C LEU A 138 5.53 7.32 14.84
N THR A 139 6.64 6.87 15.45
CA THR A 139 6.99 7.22 16.87
C THR A 139 8.36 6.65 17.33
N VAL A 140 9.40 7.47 17.43
CA VAL A 140 10.66 7.15 18.17
C VAL A 140 10.55 7.59 19.64
N SER A 141 9.39 7.33 20.26
CA SER A 141 9.16 7.70 21.65
C SER A 141 8.33 6.64 22.36
N SER A 142 8.99 5.86 23.22
CA SER A 142 8.40 5.13 24.35
C SER A 142 7.38 4.00 24.11
N LEU A 143 7.15 3.52 22.89
CA LEU A 143 6.36 2.30 22.69
C LEU A 143 7.13 1.08 23.23
N ARG A 144 6.81 0.67 24.45
CA ARG A 144 7.20 -0.63 25.01
C ARG A 144 6.75 -1.71 24.01
N THR A 145 7.72 -2.34 23.36
CA THR A 145 7.56 -3.48 22.43
C THR A 145 7.00 -4.74 23.10
N LEU A 146 6.52 -4.65 24.33
CA LEU A 146 5.88 -5.71 25.11
C LEU A 146 4.53 -6.11 24.48
N GLY A 147 4.31 -7.41 24.35
CA GLY A 147 3.07 -7.99 23.84
C GLY A 147 2.93 -7.98 22.31
N LYS A 148 4.01 -8.31 21.59
CA LYS A 148 3.91 -8.65 20.16
C LYS A 148 3.38 -10.05 19.99
N ASN A 149 2.56 -10.23 18.98
CA ASN A 149 2.13 -11.55 18.57
C ASN A 149 2.77 -11.88 17.22
N GLN A 150 3.78 -12.75 17.23
CA GLN A 150 4.55 -13.09 16.03
C GLN A 150 3.66 -13.71 14.95
N SER A 151 2.73 -14.59 15.32
CA SER A 151 1.81 -15.20 14.36
C SER A 151 0.92 -14.17 13.65
N LYS A 152 0.47 -13.12 14.36
CA LYS A 152 -0.30 -12.03 13.73
C LYS A 152 0.57 -11.17 12.81
N ILE A 153 1.82 -10.94 13.18
CA ILE A 153 2.79 -10.21 12.37
C ILE A 153 3.06 -10.99 11.07
N ASP A 154 3.37 -12.28 11.18
CA ASP A 154 3.70 -13.12 10.03
C ASP A 154 2.51 -13.23 9.07
N ALA A 155 1.29 -13.38 9.60
CA ALA A 155 0.07 -13.40 8.81
C ALA A 155 -0.15 -12.09 8.05
N GLU A 156 0.03 -10.94 8.71
CA GLU A 156 -0.16 -9.64 8.08
C GLU A 156 0.94 -9.33 7.06
N LEU A 157 2.21 -9.64 7.35
CA LEU A 157 3.31 -9.47 6.40
C LEU A 157 3.05 -10.29 5.12
N LYS A 158 2.65 -11.55 5.28
CA LYS A 158 2.33 -12.42 4.15
C LYS A 158 1.13 -11.90 3.34
N TYR A 159 0.12 -11.39 4.04
CA TYR A 159 -1.03 -10.74 3.40
C TYR A 159 -0.60 -9.52 2.56
N CYS A 160 0.21 -8.63 3.13
CA CYS A 160 0.72 -7.45 2.44
C CYS A 160 1.62 -7.81 1.25
N GLU A 161 2.42 -8.86 1.35
CA GLU A 161 3.27 -9.37 0.27
C GLU A 161 2.41 -9.82 -0.93
N PHE A 162 1.45 -10.70 -0.71
CA PHE A 162 0.56 -11.17 -1.79
C PHE A 162 -0.31 -10.05 -2.35
N LEU A 163 -0.83 -9.16 -1.51
CA LEU A 163 -1.61 -8.03 -1.99
C LEU A 163 -0.73 -7.11 -2.86
N THR A 164 0.53 -6.92 -2.51
CA THR A 164 1.46 -6.15 -3.34
C THR A 164 1.69 -6.83 -4.68
N GLU A 165 1.84 -8.16 -4.73
CA GLU A 165 1.94 -8.90 -5.98
C GLU A 165 0.68 -8.78 -6.85
N VAL A 166 -0.50 -8.77 -6.23
CA VAL A 166 -1.77 -8.51 -6.91
C VAL A 166 -1.79 -7.10 -7.50
N LEU A 167 -1.42 -6.08 -6.73
CA LEU A 167 -1.49 -4.68 -7.18
C LEU A 167 -0.39 -4.29 -8.17
N THR A 168 0.77 -4.94 -8.11
CA THR A 168 1.90 -4.72 -9.03
C THR A 168 1.74 -5.42 -10.37
N GLN A 169 0.67 -6.19 -10.57
CA GLN A 169 0.35 -6.83 -11.85
C GLN A 169 0.19 -5.81 -13.00
N PHE A 170 -0.19 -4.57 -12.68
CA PHE A 170 -0.37 -3.50 -13.66
C PHE A 170 0.93 -2.79 -14.03
N LYS A 171 2.04 -3.14 -13.39
CA LYS A 171 3.34 -2.62 -13.76
C LYS A 171 3.68 -3.22 -15.13
N SER A 172 3.64 -2.40 -16.19
CA SER A 172 4.11 -2.83 -17.51
C SER A 172 5.52 -3.40 -17.35
N ASN A 173 5.72 -4.65 -17.78
CA ASN A 173 7.05 -5.13 -18.09
C ASN A 173 7.53 -4.23 -19.23
N ASN A 174 8.34 -3.21 -18.93
CA ASN A 174 9.12 -2.53 -19.94
C ASN A 174 9.98 -3.63 -20.58
N ALA A 175 9.51 -4.15 -21.72
CA ALA A 175 10.32 -4.95 -22.62
C ALA A 175 11.38 -4.07 -23.27
#